data_AF-A0A2G9MF91-F1
#
_entry.id   AF-A0A2G9MF91-F1
#
_cell.length_a   1.000
_cell.length_b   1.000
_cell.length_c   1.000
_cell.angle_alpha   90.00
_cell.angle_beta   90.00
_cell.angle_gamma   90.00
#
_symmetry.space_group_name_H-M   'P 1'
#
loop_
_entity.id
_entity.type
_entity.pdbx_description
1 polymer ?
#
loop_
_entity_poly.entity_id
_entity_poly.type
_entity_poly.pdbx_seq_one_letter_code
_entity_poly.pdbx_strand_id
1 'polypeptide(L)'
;MEFFKSKKGSGISITILLVLVLVLGVATLGVMVKQNSNISEQLDINQIQQTKIMKKQSEYLIKVVAESNAVESYAEIVGTRGYAGDECEIRKGEVVFCSLNNGIDEKFKSVFKNKFISVFPDEFSVSKESLSVVIENGGIEVKGNFEASKSGSLNVNHSWKEENEFSFSEIGLDYFDEIYRGVERCRSEKNADDLNSCLRFGNFNVAVSKTSDSFLVSLKSKKKFVLDGEFRALSFSFLV
;
A
#
# COMPACT_ATOMS: atom_id res chain seq x y z
N MET A 1 100.43 27.49 -18.91
CA MET A 1 99.84 26.23 -19.41
C MET A 1 98.92 25.74 -18.30
N GLU A 2 97.70 26.27 -18.26
CA GLU A 2 96.74 25.99 -17.19
C GLU A 2 95.62 25.09 -17.71
N PHE A 3 95.42 24.01 -16.95
CA PHE A 3 94.39 23.00 -17.08
C PHE A 3 92.99 23.61 -16.97
N PHE A 4 92.09 23.30 -17.91
CA PHE A 4 90.66 23.28 -17.61
C PHE A 4 90.09 21.87 -17.77
N LYS A 5 89.82 21.28 -16.60
CA LYS A 5 89.10 20.01 -16.39
C LYS A 5 87.66 20.10 -16.87
N SER A 6 87.17 18.96 -17.35
CA SER A 6 85.81 18.70 -17.85
C SER A 6 84.68 19.04 -16.87
N LYS A 7 83.64 19.74 -17.33
CA LYS A 7 82.33 19.85 -16.65
C LYS A 7 81.40 18.69 -17.09
N LYS A 8 81.51 17.52 -16.45
CA LYS A 8 80.47 16.48 -16.43
C LYS A 8 79.62 16.71 -15.18
N GLY A 9 78.54 17.48 -15.27
CA GLY A 9 77.70 17.74 -14.09
C GLY A 9 76.26 18.21 -14.35
N SER A 10 75.88 18.49 -15.61
CA SER A 10 74.57 19.10 -15.91
C SER A 10 73.46 18.11 -16.27
N GLY A 11 73.79 16.88 -16.68
CA GLY A 11 72.79 15.90 -17.12
C GLY A 11 72.01 15.25 -15.98
N ILE A 12 72.71 14.90 -14.89
CA ILE A 12 72.12 14.20 -13.74
C ILE A 12 71.05 15.08 -13.06
N SER A 13 71.29 16.39 -12.97
CA SER A 13 70.34 17.34 -12.35
C SER A 13 69.05 17.47 -13.15
N ILE A 14 69.12 17.49 -14.49
CA ILE A 14 67.94 17.57 -15.37
C ILE A 14 67.14 16.26 -15.33
N THR A 15 67.84 15.11 -15.34
CA THR A 15 67.18 13.80 -15.26
C THR A 15 66.46 13.62 -13.91
N ILE A 16 67.09 14.03 -12.80
CA ILE A 16 66.47 13.99 -11.48
C ILE A 16 65.23 14.90 -11.43
N LEU A 17 65.30 16.10 -12.03
CA LEU A 17 64.18 17.03 -12.10
C LEU A 17 62.99 16.44 -12.87
N LEU A 18 63.25 15.81 -14.03
CA LEU A 18 62.24 15.12 -14.84
C LEU A 18 61.56 13.98 -14.09
N VAL A 19 62.33 13.17 -13.35
CA VAL A 19 61.78 12.11 -12.52
C VAL A 19 60.92 12.68 -11.39
N LEU A 20 61.34 13.78 -10.76
CA LEU A 20 60.56 14.45 -9.70
C LEU A 20 59.23 14.99 -10.20
N VAL A 21 59.20 15.61 -11.39
CA VAL A 21 57.97 16.09 -12.03
C VAL A 21 57.04 14.93 -12.38
N LEU A 22 57.58 13.83 -12.90
CA LEU A 22 56.81 12.61 -13.17
C LEU A 22 56.21 12.01 -11.89
N VAL A 23 56.99 11.91 -10.81
CA VAL A 23 56.51 11.40 -9.51
C VAL A 23 55.41 12.29 -8.94
N LEU A 24 55.56 13.62 -9.01
CA LEU A 24 54.55 14.59 -8.58
C LEU A 24 53.28 14.52 -9.44
N GLY A 25 53.41 14.31 -10.74
CA GLY A 25 52.27 14.12 -11.66
C GLY A 25 51.50 12.84 -11.35
N VAL A 26 52.19 11.72 -11.12
CA VAL A 26 51.56 10.44 -10.75
C VAL A 26 50.89 10.54 -9.37
N ALA A 27 51.50 11.24 -8.42
CA ALA A 27 50.92 11.44 -7.08
C ALA A 27 49.64 12.30 -7.13
N THR A 28 49.63 13.39 -7.90
CA THR A 28 48.43 14.24 -8.07
C THR A 28 47.32 13.53 -8.82
N LEU A 29 47.64 12.76 -9.87
CA LEU A 29 46.69 11.86 -10.54
C LEU A 29 46.13 10.81 -9.58
N GLY A 30 46.97 10.20 -8.75
CA GLY A 30 46.53 9.23 -7.73
C GLY A 30 45.59 9.83 -6.69
N VAL A 31 45.83 11.06 -6.24
CA VAL A 31 44.94 11.78 -5.32
C VAL A 31 43.61 12.11 -5.99
N MET A 32 43.62 12.56 -7.26
CA MET A 32 42.38 12.82 -8.02
C MET A 32 41.57 11.54 -8.25
N VAL A 33 42.21 10.43 -8.63
CA VAL A 33 41.54 9.14 -8.82
C VAL A 33 40.90 8.66 -7.51
N LYS A 34 41.61 8.79 -6.37
CA LYS A 34 41.10 8.40 -5.05
C LYS A 34 39.97 9.32 -4.55
N GLN A 35 40.01 10.61 -4.87
CA GLN A 35 38.89 11.52 -4.60
C GLN A 35 37.67 11.16 -5.46
N ASN A 36 37.86 10.87 -6.74
CA ASN A 36 36.77 10.46 -7.63
C ASN A 36 36.15 9.13 -7.21
N SER A 37 36.95 8.15 -6.76
CA SER A 37 36.42 6.87 -6.27
C SER A 37 35.61 7.07 -4.99
N ASN A 38 36.09 7.88 -4.04
CA ASN A 38 35.35 8.18 -2.81
C ASN A 38 34.03 8.93 -3.09
N ILE A 39 34.02 9.85 -4.05
CA ILE A 39 32.81 10.57 -4.48
C ILE A 39 31.84 9.60 -5.15
N SER A 40 32.32 8.70 -6.00
CA SER A 40 31.51 7.66 -6.65
C SER A 40 30.90 6.71 -5.62
N GLU A 41 31.67 6.21 -4.65
CA GLU A 41 31.18 5.34 -3.59
C GLU A 41 30.16 6.04 -2.67
N GLN A 42 30.39 7.32 -2.33
CA GLN A 42 29.41 8.10 -1.55
C GLN A 42 28.13 8.37 -2.33
N LEU A 43 28.21 8.64 -3.64
CA LEU A 43 27.03 8.75 -4.50
C LEU A 43 26.24 7.45 -4.52
N ASP A 44 26.91 6.30 -4.64
CA ASP A 44 26.28 4.97 -4.64
C ASP A 44 25.57 4.66 -3.31
N ILE A 45 26.23 4.91 -2.17
CA ILE A 45 25.65 4.68 -0.84
C ILE A 45 24.43 5.59 -0.62
N ASN A 46 24.53 6.87 -1.01
CA ASN A 46 23.42 7.82 -0.87
C ASN A 46 22.23 7.43 -1.76
N GLN A 47 22.48 6.93 -2.98
CA GLN A 47 21.43 6.45 -3.89
C GLN A 47 20.73 5.20 -3.33
N ILE A 48 21.48 4.23 -2.79
CA ILE A 48 20.93 3.03 -2.16
C ILE A 48 20.07 3.39 -0.94
N GLN A 49 20.54 4.31 -0.10
CA GLN A 49 19.79 4.76 1.08
C GLN A 49 18.51 5.51 0.68
N GLN A 50 18.58 6.39 -0.31
CA GLN A 50 17.41 7.10 -0.83
C GLN A 50 16.38 6.13 -1.41
N THR A 51 16.82 5.13 -2.19
CA THR A 51 15.92 4.09 -2.74
C THR A 51 15.22 3.33 -1.62
N LYS A 52 15.94 2.93 -0.56
CA LYS A 52 15.35 2.25 0.60
C LYS A 52 14.33 3.10 1.35
N ILE A 53 14.57 4.41 1.48
CA ILE A 53 13.64 5.34 2.13
C ILE A 53 12.37 5.48 1.29
N MET A 54 12.51 5.70 -0.03
CA MET A 54 11.38 5.83 -0.95
C MET A 54 10.55 4.54 -1.00
N LYS A 55 11.21 3.38 -0.99
CA LYS A 55 10.57 2.07 -0.89
C LYS A 55 9.64 1.99 0.33
N LYS A 56 10.17 2.24 1.52
CA LYS A 56 9.39 2.23 2.78
C LYS A 56 8.25 3.24 2.79
N GLN A 57 8.46 4.42 2.20
CA GLN A 57 7.42 5.43 2.08
C GLN A 57 6.30 4.96 1.17
N SER A 58 6.62 4.31 0.04
CA SER A 58 5.61 3.72 -0.84
C SER A 58 4.85 2.57 -0.21
N GLU A 59 5.52 1.64 0.49
CA GLU A 59 4.88 0.55 1.24
C GLU A 59 3.87 1.11 2.25
N TYR A 60 4.29 2.12 3.03
CA TYR A 60 3.42 2.78 4.00
C TYR A 60 2.23 3.48 3.33
N LEU A 61 2.46 4.20 2.23
CA LEU A 61 1.41 4.91 1.50
C LEU A 61 0.40 3.93 0.89
N ILE A 62 0.87 2.87 0.21
CA ILE A 62 0.01 1.81 -0.35
C ILE A 62 -0.87 1.25 0.74
N LYS A 63 -0.28 0.90 1.89
CA LYS A 63 -1.01 0.37 3.03
C LYS A 63 -2.10 1.33 3.49
N VAL A 64 -1.74 2.58 3.84
CA VAL A 64 -2.71 3.56 4.35
C VAL A 64 -3.84 3.84 3.36
N VAL A 65 -3.50 4.02 2.08
CA VAL A 65 -4.46 4.28 1.01
C VAL A 65 -5.38 3.06 0.82
N ALA A 66 -4.84 1.85 0.89
CA ALA A 66 -5.64 0.66 0.72
C ALA A 66 -6.56 0.38 1.91
N GLU A 67 -6.07 0.56 3.15
CA GLU A 67 -6.90 0.44 4.35
C GLU A 67 -8.04 1.46 4.34
N SER A 68 -7.73 2.73 4.03
CA SER A 68 -8.74 3.79 3.92
C SER A 68 -9.77 3.49 2.84
N ASN A 69 -9.32 3.10 1.64
CA ASN A 69 -10.22 2.77 0.54
C ASN A 69 -11.06 1.52 0.81
N ALA A 70 -10.55 0.52 1.53
CA ALA A 70 -11.31 -0.65 1.93
C ALA A 70 -12.49 -0.24 2.81
N VAL A 71 -12.20 0.59 3.82
CA VAL A 71 -13.20 1.10 4.76
C VAL A 71 -14.23 1.99 4.06
N GLU A 72 -13.79 2.91 3.20
CA GLU A 72 -14.69 3.79 2.45
C GLU A 72 -15.57 3.02 1.45
N SER A 73 -15.00 2.05 0.74
CA SER A 73 -15.75 1.21 -0.19
C SER A 73 -16.78 0.37 0.56
N TYR A 74 -16.42 -0.16 1.72
CA TYR A 74 -17.35 -0.87 2.59
C TYR A 74 -18.49 0.05 3.06
N ALA A 75 -18.15 1.28 3.48
CA ALA A 75 -19.12 2.29 3.90
C ALA A 75 -20.08 2.65 2.76
N GLU A 76 -19.59 2.76 1.53
CA GLU A 76 -20.41 3.04 0.35
C GLU A 76 -21.37 1.88 0.02
N ILE A 77 -20.88 0.63 0.06
CA ILE A 77 -21.73 -0.55 -0.14
C ILE A 77 -22.82 -0.61 0.94
N VAL A 78 -22.49 -0.32 2.19
CA VAL A 78 -23.46 -0.25 3.29
C VAL A 78 -24.45 0.90 3.10
N GLY A 79 -23.97 2.12 2.84
CA GLY A 79 -24.79 3.32 2.73
C GLY A 79 -25.73 3.32 1.53
N THR A 80 -25.31 2.74 0.41
CA THR A 80 -26.14 2.56 -0.80
C THR A 80 -27.03 1.32 -0.73
N ARG A 81 -26.98 0.57 0.39
CA ARG A 81 -27.65 -0.73 0.55
C ARG A 81 -27.27 -1.73 -0.53
N GLY A 82 -26.08 -1.58 -1.12
CA GLY A 82 -25.55 -2.50 -2.11
C GLY A 82 -25.31 -3.91 -1.59
N TYR A 83 -25.26 -4.08 -0.26
CA TYR A 83 -25.20 -5.38 0.41
C TYR A 83 -26.51 -6.16 0.37
N ALA A 84 -27.61 -5.48 0.10
CA ALA A 84 -28.93 -6.02 0.29
C ALA A 84 -29.47 -6.65 -1.01
N GLY A 85 -30.13 -7.80 -0.85
CA GLY A 85 -30.84 -8.49 -1.93
C GLY A 85 -32.23 -7.89 -2.15
N ASP A 86 -33.23 -8.73 -2.36
CA ASP A 86 -34.58 -8.28 -2.66
C ASP A 86 -35.22 -7.53 -1.49
N GLU A 87 -35.91 -6.43 -1.80
CA GLU A 87 -36.78 -5.73 -0.87
C GLU A 87 -38.01 -6.57 -0.55
N CYS A 88 -38.37 -6.66 0.72
CA CYS A 88 -39.48 -7.52 1.14
C CYS A 88 -40.55 -6.80 1.96
N GLU A 89 -40.14 -5.89 2.83
CA GLU A 89 -41.09 -5.17 3.68
C GLU A 89 -40.60 -3.74 3.94
N ILE A 90 -41.54 -2.81 4.11
CA ILE A 90 -41.26 -1.47 4.65
C ILE A 90 -41.82 -1.41 6.07
N ARG A 91 -40.95 -1.28 7.07
CA ARG A 91 -41.32 -1.19 8.49
C ARG A 91 -40.95 0.15 9.06
N LYS A 92 -41.94 0.89 9.59
CA LYS A 92 -41.72 2.21 10.22
C LYS A 92 -40.94 3.19 9.32
N GLY A 93 -41.10 3.09 8.01
CA GLY A 93 -40.39 3.91 7.02
C GLY A 93 -39.00 3.38 6.62
N GLU A 94 -38.57 2.25 7.16
CA GLU A 94 -37.31 1.59 6.78
C GLU A 94 -37.57 0.41 5.85
N VAL A 95 -36.77 0.33 4.77
CA VAL A 95 -36.80 -0.81 3.84
C VAL A 95 -36.04 -1.97 4.47
N VAL A 96 -36.68 -3.13 4.47
CA VAL A 96 -36.15 -4.37 5.02
C VAL A 96 -35.96 -5.37 3.87
N PHE A 97 -34.79 -5.99 3.85
CA PHE A 97 -34.34 -6.88 2.78
C PHE A 97 -34.36 -8.33 3.22
N CYS A 98 -34.83 -9.24 2.37
CA CYS A 98 -34.94 -10.67 2.68
C CYS A 98 -33.61 -11.43 2.69
N SER A 99 -32.57 -10.84 2.12
CA SER A 99 -31.32 -11.54 1.89
C SER A 99 -30.18 -10.56 1.72
N LEU A 100 -28.97 -11.12 1.83
CA LEU A 100 -27.77 -10.48 1.31
C LEU A 100 -27.70 -10.66 -0.21
N ASN A 101 -27.14 -9.66 -0.89
CA ASN A 101 -26.88 -9.73 -2.31
C ASN A 101 -25.77 -10.75 -2.59
N ASN A 102 -26.07 -11.77 -3.40
CA ASN A 102 -25.10 -12.79 -3.84
C ASN A 102 -23.90 -12.18 -4.63
N GLY A 103 -24.10 -11.04 -5.29
CA GLY A 103 -23.06 -10.30 -6.03
C GLY A 103 -22.36 -9.19 -5.24
N ILE A 104 -22.55 -9.14 -3.92
CA ILE A 104 -21.98 -8.08 -3.05
C ILE A 104 -20.45 -7.99 -3.19
N ASP A 105 -19.79 -9.14 -3.36
CA ASP A 105 -18.33 -9.21 -3.40
C ASP A 105 -17.76 -8.54 -4.66
N GLU A 106 -18.31 -8.89 -5.83
CA GLU A 106 -17.92 -8.27 -7.10
C GLU A 106 -18.23 -6.78 -7.13
N LYS A 107 -19.34 -6.36 -6.52
CA LYS A 107 -19.68 -4.94 -6.36
C LYS A 107 -18.64 -4.23 -5.49
N PHE A 108 -18.27 -4.82 -4.34
CA PHE A 108 -17.24 -4.28 -3.47
C PHE A 108 -15.89 -4.18 -4.19
N LYS A 109 -15.45 -5.24 -4.88
CA LYS A 109 -14.19 -5.25 -5.66
C LYS A 109 -14.15 -4.13 -6.69
N SER A 110 -15.25 -3.93 -7.41
CA SER A 110 -15.37 -2.87 -8.41
C SER A 110 -15.22 -1.48 -7.78
N VAL A 111 -15.98 -1.20 -6.70
CA VAL A 111 -15.91 0.09 -5.98
C VAL A 111 -14.51 0.33 -5.42
N PHE A 112 -13.92 -0.68 -4.78
CA PHE A 112 -12.57 -0.58 -4.21
C PHE A 112 -11.52 -0.26 -5.28
N LYS A 113 -11.49 -1.02 -6.38
CA LYS A 113 -10.50 -0.83 -7.44
C LYS A 113 -10.58 0.57 -8.04
N ASN A 114 -11.79 1.04 -8.32
CA ASN A 114 -12.01 2.36 -8.89
C ASN A 114 -11.52 3.48 -7.95
N LYS A 115 -11.83 3.38 -6.65
CA LYS A 115 -11.36 4.35 -5.65
C LYS A 115 -9.85 4.29 -5.47
N PHE A 116 -9.30 3.09 -5.27
CA PHE A 116 -7.88 2.89 -4.99
C PHE A 116 -6.99 3.51 -6.06
N ILE A 117 -7.30 3.30 -7.34
CA ILE A 117 -6.54 3.85 -8.46
C ILE A 117 -6.67 5.38 -8.54
N SER A 118 -7.81 5.94 -8.13
CA SER A 118 -8.08 7.38 -8.20
C SER A 118 -7.37 8.22 -7.14
N VAL A 119 -7.02 7.63 -5.98
CA VAL A 119 -6.52 8.33 -4.79
C VAL A 119 -4.99 8.41 -4.74
N PHE A 120 -4.27 7.74 -5.64
CA PHE A 120 -2.80 7.75 -5.61
C PHE A 120 -2.26 9.18 -5.85
N PRO A 121 -1.42 9.73 -4.94
CA PRO A 121 -0.91 11.10 -5.05
C PRO A 121 -0.04 11.29 -6.28
N ASP A 122 -0.18 12.43 -6.96
CA ASP A 122 0.63 12.81 -8.13
C ASP A 122 2.13 12.95 -7.80
N GLU A 123 2.48 13.07 -6.52
CA GLU A 123 3.86 13.17 -6.01
C GLU A 123 4.65 11.86 -6.17
N PHE A 124 3.94 10.73 -6.27
CA PHE A 124 4.52 9.49 -6.74
C PHE A 124 4.11 9.36 -8.21
N SER A 125 5.09 9.36 -9.11
CA SER A 125 4.88 9.01 -10.52
C SER A 125 4.60 7.50 -10.64
N VAL A 126 3.54 7.03 -9.99
CA VAL A 126 3.07 5.67 -10.18
C VAL A 126 2.38 5.66 -11.52
N SER A 127 2.92 4.89 -12.47
CA SER A 127 2.14 4.57 -13.65
C SER A 127 0.89 3.84 -13.18
N LYS A 128 -0.25 4.54 -13.20
CA LYS A 128 -1.57 3.98 -12.83
C LYS A 128 -1.88 2.72 -13.64
N GLU A 129 -1.34 2.64 -14.87
CA GLU A 129 -1.46 1.48 -15.77
C GLU A 129 -0.67 0.25 -15.28
N SER A 130 0.30 0.42 -14.39
CA SER A 130 1.09 -0.67 -13.81
C SER A 130 0.53 -1.20 -12.48
N LEU A 131 -0.45 -0.51 -11.88
CA LEU A 131 -1.08 -0.94 -10.65
C LEU A 131 -2.06 -2.09 -10.93
N SER A 132 -1.81 -3.23 -10.28
CA SER A 132 -2.70 -4.38 -10.23
C SER A 132 -3.21 -4.53 -8.80
N VAL A 133 -4.53 -4.69 -8.67
CA VAL A 133 -5.20 -4.94 -7.40
C VAL A 133 -5.96 -6.25 -7.53
N VAL A 134 -5.61 -7.21 -6.67
CA VAL A 134 -6.29 -8.51 -6.55
C VAL A 134 -6.93 -8.57 -5.17
N ILE A 135 -8.17 -9.03 -5.10
CA ILE A 135 -8.92 -9.18 -3.85
C ILE A 135 -9.46 -10.60 -3.84
N GLU A 136 -8.94 -11.43 -2.95
CA GLU A 136 -9.29 -12.84 -2.85
C GLU A 136 -9.24 -13.30 -1.40
N ASN A 137 -10.18 -14.16 -1.00
CA ASN A 137 -10.17 -14.86 0.29
C ASN A 137 -9.97 -13.95 1.52
N GLY A 138 -10.55 -12.73 1.51
CA GLY A 138 -10.41 -11.78 2.61
C GLY A 138 -9.03 -11.11 2.71
N GLY A 139 -8.21 -11.25 1.68
CA GLY A 139 -6.98 -10.50 1.46
C GLY A 139 -7.12 -9.51 0.30
N ILE A 140 -6.31 -8.48 0.33
CA ILE A 140 -6.11 -7.55 -0.76
C ILE A 140 -4.61 -7.53 -1.06
N GLU A 141 -4.29 -7.73 -2.33
CA GLU A 141 -2.94 -7.71 -2.85
C GLU A 141 -2.82 -6.54 -3.83
N VAL A 142 -1.81 -5.70 -3.61
CA VAL A 142 -1.47 -4.59 -4.49
C VAL A 142 -0.08 -4.80 -5.05
N LYS A 143 -0.01 -4.84 -6.38
CA LYS A 143 1.22 -4.99 -7.16
C LYS A 143 1.39 -3.76 -8.05
N GLY A 144 2.61 -3.25 -8.17
CA GLY A 144 2.87 -2.11 -9.05
C GLY A 144 4.34 -1.83 -9.28
N ASN A 145 4.62 -1.06 -10.33
CA ASN A 145 5.92 -0.46 -10.58
C ASN A 145 5.86 1.00 -10.16
N PHE A 146 6.71 1.37 -9.20
CA PHE A 146 6.74 2.70 -8.61
C PHE A 146 7.94 3.45 -9.19
N GLU A 147 7.68 4.65 -9.71
CA GLU A 147 8.74 5.56 -10.13
C GLU A 147 8.73 6.82 -9.25
N ALA A 148 9.90 7.18 -8.75
CA ALA A 148 10.11 8.45 -8.07
C ALA A 148 11.15 9.26 -8.84
N SER A 149 10.77 10.48 -9.24
CA SER A 149 11.66 11.47 -9.82
C SER A 149 11.91 12.58 -8.82
N LYS A 150 13.18 12.83 -8.46
CA LYS A 150 13.55 13.99 -7.65
C LYS A 150 13.75 15.21 -8.56
N SER A 151 13.03 16.31 -8.32
CA SER A 151 13.27 17.56 -9.07
C SER A 151 14.55 18.24 -8.60
N GLY A 152 15.48 18.48 -9.53
CA GLY A 152 16.81 19.08 -9.29
C GLY A 152 17.75 18.85 -10.48
N SER A 153 18.95 19.46 -10.47
CA SER A 153 19.93 19.45 -11.58
C SER A 153 20.46 18.07 -12.02
N LEU A 154 20.05 17.00 -11.33
CA LEU A 154 20.25 15.61 -11.73
C LEU A 154 18.90 14.89 -11.64
N ASN A 155 18.28 14.62 -12.80
CA ASN A 155 17.13 13.73 -12.87
C ASN A 155 17.62 12.29 -12.63
N VAL A 156 17.41 11.78 -11.42
CA VAL A 156 17.60 10.36 -11.11
C VAL A 156 16.20 9.74 -11.04
N ASN A 157 15.91 8.85 -11.98
CA ASN A 157 14.68 8.07 -11.98
C ASN A 157 14.94 6.76 -11.24
N HIS A 158 14.21 6.54 -10.15
CA HIS A 158 14.25 5.28 -9.41
C HIS A 158 12.97 4.51 -9.68
N SER A 159 13.09 3.27 -10.15
CA SER A 159 11.98 2.34 -10.34
C SER A 159 12.11 1.10 -9.47
N TRP A 160 11.05 0.68 -8.79
CA TRP A 160 11.02 -0.60 -8.07
C TRP A 160 9.65 -1.28 -8.17
N LYS A 161 9.65 -2.59 -7.94
CA LYS A 161 8.43 -3.41 -7.88
C LYS A 161 8.03 -3.59 -6.41
N GLU A 162 6.75 -3.37 -6.13
CA GLU A 162 6.15 -3.69 -4.83
C GLU A 162 5.04 -4.73 -4.94
N GLU A 163 4.92 -5.50 -3.86
CA GLU A 163 3.86 -6.48 -3.62
C GLU A 163 3.49 -6.39 -2.16
N ASN A 164 2.30 -5.86 -1.88
CA ASN A 164 1.81 -5.65 -0.52
C ASN A 164 0.52 -6.47 -0.34
N GLU A 165 0.51 -7.27 0.73
CA GLU A 165 -0.65 -8.05 1.15
C GLU A 165 -1.19 -7.48 2.45
N PHE A 166 -2.51 -7.36 2.54
CA PHE A 166 -3.20 -6.91 3.73
C PHE A 166 -4.53 -7.64 3.86
N SER A 167 -4.94 -7.92 5.09
CA SER A 167 -6.18 -8.64 5.38
C SER A 167 -7.28 -7.71 5.88
N PHE A 168 -8.53 -7.98 5.50
CA PHE A 168 -9.67 -7.24 6.06
C PHE A 168 -9.72 -7.35 7.58
N SER A 169 -9.34 -8.51 8.12
CA SER A 169 -9.34 -8.75 9.56
C SER A 169 -8.40 -7.79 10.31
N GLU A 170 -7.21 -7.53 9.78
CA GLU A 170 -6.28 -6.54 10.35
C GLU A 170 -6.85 -5.12 10.30
N ILE A 171 -7.59 -4.79 9.22
CA ILE A 171 -8.27 -3.51 9.07
C ILE A 171 -9.41 -3.37 10.08
N GLY A 172 -9.95 -4.48 10.59
CA GLY A 172 -11.08 -4.54 11.51
C GLY A 172 -12.41 -4.73 10.78
N LEU A 173 -12.39 -5.44 9.65
CA LEU A 173 -13.54 -5.79 8.82
C LEU A 173 -13.54 -7.30 8.55
N ASP A 174 -14.71 -7.86 8.33
CA ASP A 174 -14.86 -9.22 7.80
C ASP A 174 -15.24 -9.11 6.31
N TYR A 175 -14.75 -10.06 5.51
CA TYR A 175 -15.00 -10.06 4.07
C TYR A 175 -16.48 -10.36 3.77
N PHE A 176 -17.06 -9.71 2.76
CA PHE A 176 -18.50 -9.83 2.51
C PHE A 176 -18.94 -11.26 2.15
N ASP A 177 -18.13 -12.01 1.41
CA ASP A 177 -18.40 -13.43 1.10
C ASP A 177 -18.37 -14.31 2.36
N GLU A 178 -17.50 -14.00 3.34
CA GLU A 178 -17.50 -14.70 4.63
C GLU A 178 -18.81 -14.46 5.39
N ILE A 179 -19.29 -13.21 5.40
CA ILE A 179 -20.57 -12.83 6.00
C ILE A 179 -21.72 -13.56 5.29
N TYR A 180 -21.75 -13.52 3.96
CA TYR A 180 -22.76 -14.20 3.14
C TYR A 180 -22.82 -15.70 3.44
N ARG A 181 -21.68 -16.40 3.39
CA ARG A 181 -21.62 -17.84 3.67
C ARG A 181 -21.95 -18.17 5.12
N GLY A 182 -21.60 -17.29 6.07
CA GLY A 182 -21.99 -17.42 7.46
C GLY A 182 -23.52 -17.37 7.61
N VAL A 183 -24.15 -16.40 6.97
CA VAL A 183 -25.61 -16.23 6.98
C VAL A 183 -26.33 -17.41 6.34
N GLU A 184 -25.93 -17.82 5.13
CA GLU A 184 -26.58 -18.94 4.44
C GLU A 184 -26.51 -20.24 5.23
N ARG A 185 -25.39 -20.49 5.92
CA ARG A 185 -25.21 -21.65 6.80
C ARG A 185 -26.15 -21.64 8.01
N CYS A 186 -26.44 -20.46 8.55
CA CYS A 186 -27.27 -20.29 9.74
C CYS A 186 -28.76 -20.04 9.43
N ARG A 187 -29.14 -19.97 8.15
CA ARG A 187 -30.52 -19.62 7.75
C ARG A 187 -31.58 -20.61 8.25
N SER A 188 -31.22 -21.87 8.48
CA SER A 188 -32.15 -22.89 8.96
C SER A 188 -32.46 -22.82 10.47
N GLU A 189 -31.80 -21.94 11.22
CA GLU A 189 -32.00 -21.82 12.66
C GLU A 189 -33.40 -21.30 12.99
N LYS A 190 -34.06 -21.95 13.97
CA LYS A 190 -35.50 -21.74 14.23
C LYS A 190 -35.80 -20.73 15.32
N ASN A 191 -34.78 -20.28 16.06
CA ASN A 191 -34.94 -19.28 17.11
C ASN A 191 -33.74 -18.30 17.12
N ALA A 192 -33.94 -17.17 17.80
CA ALA A 192 -32.98 -16.07 17.80
C ALA A 192 -31.67 -16.40 18.51
N ASP A 193 -31.72 -17.21 19.58
CA ASP A 193 -30.53 -17.55 20.37
C ASP A 193 -29.60 -18.50 19.60
N ASP A 194 -30.17 -19.48 18.88
CA ASP A 194 -29.45 -20.39 18.01
C ASP A 194 -28.85 -19.64 16.82
N LEU A 195 -29.63 -18.76 16.17
CA LEU A 195 -29.15 -17.93 15.07
C LEU A 195 -28.02 -17.00 15.51
N ASN A 196 -28.15 -16.36 16.67
CA ASN A 196 -27.12 -15.50 17.25
C ASN A 196 -25.86 -16.28 17.65
N SER A 197 -26.01 -17.54 18.11
CA SER A 197 -24.90 -18.42 18.45
C SER A 197 -24.15 -18.93 17.22
N CYS A 198 -24.87 -19.15 16.11
CA CYS A 198 -24.36 -19.60 14.83
C CYS A 198 -23.61 -18.50 14.07
N LEU A 199 -24.17 -17.28 14.02
CA LEU A 199 -23.57 -16.13 13.35
C LEU A 199 -22.41 -15.57 14.18
N ARG A 200 -21.19 -15.96 13.82
CA ARG A 200 -19.95 -15.47 14.47
C ARG A 200 -19.03 -14.83 13.44
N PHE A 201 -18.82 -13.53 13.62
CA PHE A 201 -17.95 -12.73 12.78
C PHE A 201 -16.83 -12.11 13.63
N GLY A 202 -15.59 -12.16 13.14
CA GLY A 202 -14.40 -11.76 13.89
C GLY A 202 -14.42 -10.28 14.26
N ASN A 203 -14.90 -9.45 13.35
CA ASN A 203 -14.84 -7.99 13.41
C ASN A 203 -16.21 -7.31 13.55
N PHE A 204 -17.30 -8.07 13.55
CA PHE A 204 -18.64 -7.56 13.80
C PHE A 204 -19.25 -8.12 15.08
N ASN A 205 -19.98 -7.27 15.80
CA ASN A 205 -20.95 -7.70 16.80
C ASN A 205 -22.26 -8.03 16.08
N VAL A 206 -22.84 -9.18 16.40
CA VAL A 206 -24.12 -9.64 15.86
C VAL A 206 -25.21 -9.38 16.89
N ALA A 207 -26.34 -8.85 16.43
CA ALA A 207 -27.55 -8.77 17.21
C ALA A 207 -28.72 -9.33 16.38
N VAL A 208 -29.43 -10.30 16.96
CA VAL A 208 -30.59 -10.93 16.33
C VAL A 208 -31.83 -10.51 17.10
N SER A 209 -32.84 -10.03 16.37
CA SER A 209 -34.15 -9.72 16.95
C SER A 209 -35.25 -10.43 16.18
N LYS A 210 -36.18 -11.04 16.92
CA LYS A 210 -37.32 -11.73 16.32
C LYS A 210 -38.29 -10.71 15.73
N THR A 211 -38.66 -10.93 14.48
CA THR A 211 -39.80 -10.29 13.82
C THR A 211 -40.94 -11.29 13.67
N SER A 212 -42.09 -10.87 13.12
CA SER A 212 -43.30 -11.71 13.00
C SER A 212 -43.00 -13.12 12.49
N ASP A 213 -42.33 -13.23 11.34
CA ASP A 213 -42.03 -14.51 10.68
C ASP A 213 -40.55 -14.67 10.28
N SER A 214 -39.66 -13.76 10.71
CA SER A 214 -38.25 -13.74 10.32
C SER A 214 -37.35 -13.20 11.44
N PHE A 215 -36.04 -13.26 11.26
CA PHE A 215 -35.09 -12.67 12.20
C PHE A 215 -34.37 -11.49 11.58
N LEU A 216 -34.45 -10.32 12.23
CA LEU A 216 -33.63 -9.18 11.85
C LEU A 216 -32.24 -9.34 12.44
N VAL A 217 -31.27 -9.58 11.57
CA VAL A 217 -29.85 -9.64 11.90
C VAL A 217 -29.26 -8.26 11.68
N SER A 218 -28.62 -7.73 12.72
CA SER A 218 -27.87 -6.48 12.68
C SER A 218 -26.41 -6.74 12.95
N LEU A 219 -25.55 -6.26 12.05
CA LEU A 219 -24.11 -6.32 12.17
C LEU A 219 -23.59 -4.93 12.46
N LYS A 220 -22.73 -4.82 13.48
CA LYS A 220 -22.04 -3.57 13.85
C LYS A 220 -20.55 -3.81 14.05
N SER A 221 -19.71 -3.08 13.33
CA SER A 221 -18.26 -3.25 13.42
C SER A 221 -17.77 -2.99 14.86
N LYS A 222 -16.84 -3.83 15.33
CA LYS A 222 -16.20 -3.68 16.64
C LYS A 222 -15.27 -2.45 16.66
N LYS A 223 -14.57 -2.21 15.56
CA LYS A 223 -13.74 -1.02 15.33
C LYS A 223 -14.60 0.14 14.82
N LYS A 224 -14.20 1.36 15.18
CA LYS A 224 -14.72 2.61 14.60
C LYS A 224 -13.74 3.14 13.57
N PHE A 225 -14.26 3.80 12.56
CA PHE A 225 -13.51 4.34 11.44
C PHE A 225 -13.79 5.83 11.29
N VAL A 226 -12.81 6.58 10.76
CA VAL A 226 -13.02 7.96 10.34
C VAL A 226 -13.69 7.93 8.98
N LEU A 227 -14.91 8.42 8.90
CA LEU A 227 -15.70 8.47 7.67
C LEU A 227 -16.41 9.83 7.63
N ASP A 228 -16.25 10.58 6.55
CA ASP A 228 -16.78 11.95 6.41
C ASP A 228 -16.41 12.89 7.58
N GLY A 229 -15.22 12.69 8.17
CA GLY A 229 -14.74 13.46 9.31
C GLY A 229 -15.25 13.01 10.68
N GLU A 230 -16.08 11.96 10.75
CA GLU A 230 -16.65 11.44 11.99
C GLU A 230 -16.15 10.02 12.33
N PHE A 231 -15.94 9.76 13.62
CA PHE A 231 -15.63 8.41 14.11
C PHE A 231 -16.89 7.58 14.30
N ARG A 232 -17.21 6.73 13.33
CA ARG A 232 -18.42 5.89 13.34
C ARG A 232 -18.12 4.41 13.14
N ALA A 233 -18.98 3.55 13.69
CA ALA A 233 -18.96 2.12 13.41
C ALA A 233 -19.81 1.84 12.18
N LEU A 234 -19.34 0.94 11.31
CA LEU A 234 -20.13 0.46 10.18
C LEU A 234 -21.24 -0.43 10.72
N SER A 235 -22.47 -0.18 10.29
CA SER A 235 -23.64 -0.94 10.73
C SER A 235 -24.57 -1.21 9.57
N PHE A 236 -25.07 -2.44 9.47
CA PHE A 236 -26.06 -2.81 8.46
C PHE A 236 -26.91 -3.97 8.95
N SER A 237 -28.12 -4.09 8.41
CA SER A 237 -29.10 -5.07 8.85
C SER A 237 -29.86 -5.68 7.68
N PHE A 238 -30.28 -6.93 7.85
CA PHE A 238 -31.02 -7.72 6.87
C PHE A 238 -31.86 -8.79 7.59
N LEU A 239 -32.88 -9.32 6.91
CA LEU A 239 -33.63 -10.47 7.43
C LEU A 239 -32.95 -11.78 7.07
N VAL A 240 -33.13 -12.74 7.97
CA VAL A 240 -32.83 -14.16 7.79
C VAL A 240 -34.07 -14.98 8.12
#